data_AF-A0A7R9LH23-F1
#
_entry.id   AF-A0A7R9LH23-F1
#
_cell.length_a   1.000
_cell.length_b   1.000
_cell.length_c   1.000
_cell.angle_alpha   90.00
_cell.angle_beta   90.00
_cell.angle_gamma   90.00
#
_symmetry.space_group_name_H-M   'P 1'
#
loop_
_entity.id
_entity.type
_entity.pdbx_description
1 polymer ?
#
loop_
_entity_poly.entity_id
_entity_poly.type
_entity_poly.pdbx_seq_one_letter_code
_entity_poly.pdbx_strand_id
1 'polypeptide(L)'
;AVAFLEYWKRKSASLAHNWDSIDCVEEERPRPQFSARAPYLERNPITGHKEPAFPHRVRCLRMAAGYMTIILMLMLVFIFMLAVIIYRIILVSMQSFQSPGLRPIASLIATSSGAFVNLILIMSVGRVYEKLAYRLTEWEMHRTQSEFDNQLAFKVFLFQFCNFYSSIFYIAFFKGRFVGTPGNYGTFLGLRNEECSNYGCLMELTQQLAIIMIGKQVINNAREMIWPRIQSWMHRKRTMIDHRNRRYTSWERDYRLIPYEGLFEEYLEMILQFGFITIFVAAFPLAPLFALLNNWFEI
;
A
#
# COMPACT_ATOMS: atom_id res chain seq x y z
N ALA A 1 19.64 -6.58 6.78
CA ALA A 1 19.02 -6.63 5.44
C ALA A 1 19.70 -7.67 4.53
N VAL A 2 20.96 -7.47 4.12
CA VAL A 2 21.66 -8.35 3.16
C VAL A 2 21.68 -9.83 3.61
N ALA A 3 22.09 -10.09 4.85
CA ALA A 3 22.13 -11.46 5.38
C ALA A 3 20.77 -12.17 5.34
N PHE A 4 19.67 -11.44 5.61
CA PHE A 4 18.31 -11.98 5.52
C PHE A 4 17.93 -12.34 4.08
N LEU A 5 18.25 -11.48 3.11
CA LEU A 5 17.94 -11.73 1.70
C LEU A 5 18.74 -12.92 1.14
N GLU A 6 20.04 -13.01 1.45
CA GLU A 6 20.86 -14.14 1.01
C GLU A 6 20.43 -15.45 1.68
N TYR A 7 20.04 -15.41 2.96
CA TYR A 7 19.44 -16.56 3.62
C TYR A 7 18.11 -16.97 2.97
N TRP A 8 17.24 -16.01 2.66
CA TRP A 8 15.95 -16.28 2.01
C TRP A 8 16.12 -16.90 0.62
N LYS A 9 17.06 -16.41 -0.20
CA LYS A 9 17.39 -17.01 -1.50
C LYS A 9 17.78 -18.49 -1.36
N ARG A 10 18.68 -18.80 -0.41
CA ARG A 10 19.11 -20.18 -0.14
C ARG A 10 17.95 -21.04 0.36
N LYS A 11 17.12 -20.51 1.26
CA LYS A 11 15.97 -21.23 1.81
C LYS A 11 14.90 -21.49 0.74
N SER A 12 14.62 -20.50 -0.11
CA SER A 12 13.71 -20.61 -1.24
C SER A 12 14.17 -21.69 -2.23
N ALA A 13 15.46 -21.72 -2.58
CA ALA A 13 16.02 -22.78 -3.43
C ALA A 13 15.89 -24.18 -2.80
N SER A 14 16.16 -24.32 -1.50
CA SER A 14 15.98 -25.58 -0.78
C SER A 14 14.50 -26.01 -0.72
N LEU A 15 13.57 -25.08 -0.52
CA LEU A 15 12.14 -25.37 -0.54
C LEU A 15 11.66 -25.76 -1.93
N ALA A 16 12.13 -25.07 -2.97
CA ALA A 16 11.80 -25.40 -4.35
C ALA A 16 12.26 -26.81 -4.73
N HIS A 17 13.44 -27.22 -4.26
CA HIS A 17 13.91 -28.60 -4.41
C HIS A 17 13.06 -29.60 -3.63
N ASN A 18 12.77 -29.33 -2.35
CA ASN A 18 12.00 -30.24 -1.51
C ASN A 18 10.53 -30.41 -1.95
N TRP A 19 9.98 -29.41 -2.63
CA TRP A 19 8.61 -29.41 -3.16
C TRP A 19 8.55 -29.72 -4.66
N ASP A 20 9.66 -30.12 -5.28
CA ASP A 20 9.77 -30.41 -6.72
C ASP A 20 9.19 -29.29 -7.61
N SER A 21 9.37 -28.03 -7.22
CA SER A 21 8.79 -26.86 -7.91
C SER A 21 9.80 -26.05 -8.73
N ILE A 22 11.01 -26.57 -8.95
CA ILE A 22 12.10 -25.89 -9.69
C ILE A 22 11.70 -25.63 -11.15
N ASP A 23 11.08 -26.62 -11.81
CA ASP A 23 10.76 -26.60 -13.24
C ASP A 23 9.24 -26.47 -13.50
N CYS A 24 8.48 -25.96 -12.52
CA CYS A 24 7.03 -25.79 -12.65
C CYS A 24 6.69 -24.54 -13.49
N VAL A 25 7.15 -24.49 -14.73
CA VAL A 25 6.68 -23.55 -15.76
C VAL A 25 5.56 -24.27 -16.51
N GLU A 26 4.42 -24.44 -15.86
CA GLU A 26 3.22 -24.89 -16.57
C GLU A 26 2.84 -23.84 -17.63
N GLU A 27 2.49 -24.29 -18.84
CA GLU A 27 1.94 -23.39 -19.86
C GLU A 27 0.64 -22.76 -19.33
N GLU A 28 0.76 -21.52 -18.87
CA GLU A 28 -0.38 -20.78 -18.36
C GLU A 28 -1.39 -20.53 -19.46
N ARG A 29 -2.64 -20.95 -19.21
CA ARG A 29 -3.75 -20.67 -20.11
C ARG A 29 -3.98 -19.16 -20.20
N PRO A 30 -4.32 -18.64 -21.40
CA PRO A 30 -4.66 -17.23 -21.54
C PRO A 30 -5.88 -16.89 -20.69
N ARG A 31 -5.89 -15.71 -20.08
CA ARG A 31 -6.97 -15.28 -19.19
C ARG A 31 -8.30 -15.28 -19.96
N PRO A 32 -9.42 -15.73 -19.36
CA PRO A 32 -10.72 -15.74 -20.02
C PRO A 32 -11.15 -14.37 -20.57
N GLN A 33 -10.86 -13.30 -19.83
CA GLN A 33 -11.14 -11.92 -20.24
C GLN A 33 -10.33 -11.50 -21.47
N PHE A 34 -9.07 -11.95 -21.56
CA PHE A 34 -8.22 -11.69 -22.71
C PHE A 34 -8.74 -12.44 -23.94
N SER A 35 -9.02 -13.74 -23.79
CA SER A 35 -9.56 -14.58 -24.87
C SER A 35 -10.91 -14.09 -25.39
N ALA A 36 -11.78 -13.54 -24.53
CA ALA A 36 -13.09 -13.02 -24.93
C ALA A 36 -13.03 -11.64 -25.62
N ARG A 37 -12.08 -10.77 -25.24
CA ARG A 37 -11.97 -9.39 -25.76
C ARG A 37 -10.89 -9.23 -26.84
N ALA A 38 -10.12 -10.28 -27.14
CA ALA A 38 -9.05 -10.21 -28.13
C ALA A 38 -9.62 -9.90 -29.53
N PRO A 39 -9.03 -8.92 -30.25
CA PRO A 39 -9.58 -8.44 -31.53
C PRO A 39 -9.35 -9.43 -32.69
N TYR A 40 -8.30 -10.24 -32.65
CA TYR A 40 -7.98 -11.19 -33.72
C TYR A 40 -7.29 -12.44 -33.18
N LEU A 41 -7.29 -13.48 -34.02
CA LEU A 41 -6.58 -14.74 -33.79
C LEU A 41 -5.34 -14.77 -34.67
N GLU A 42 -4.17 -14.97 -34.05
CA GLU A 42 -2.89 -15.09 -34.72
C GLU A 42 -2.39 -16.54 -34.65
N ARG A 43 -1.72 -17.01 -35.70
CA ARG A 43 -1.16 -18.37 -35.71
C ARG A 43 0.20 -18.35 -35.03
N ASN A 44 0.35 -19.11 -33.95
CA ASN A 44 1.62 -19.25 -33.26
C ASN A 44 2.65 -19.92 -34.20
N PRO A 45 3.84 -19.34 -34.41
CA PRO A 45 4.84 -19.86 -35.34
C PRO A 45 5.46 -21.19 -34.89
N ILE A 46 5.40 -21.52 -33.60
CA ILE A 46 6.01 -22.72 -33.02
C ILE A 46 4.98 -23.85 -32.96
N THR A 47 3.82 -23.59 -32.36
CA THR A 47 2.78 -24.62 -32.15
C THR A 47 1.85 -24.78 -33.35
N GLY A 48 1.77 -23.77 -34.23
CA GLY A 48 0.89 -23.78 -35.39
C GLY A 48 -0.60 -23.59 -35.07
N HIS A 49 -0.98 -23.49 -33.80
CA HIS A 49 -2.35 -23.26 -33.35
C HIS A 49 -2.75 -21.78 -33.46
N LYS A 50 -4.04 -21.50 -33.64
CA LYS A 50 -4.59 -20.14 -33.66
C LYS A 50 -4.88 -19.70 -32.22
N GLU A 51 -4.24 -18.62 -31.79
CA GLU A 51 -4.33 -18.08 -30.44
C GLU A 51 -4.85 -16.62 -30.47
N PRO A 52 -5.60 -16.17 -29.44
CA PRO A 52 -6.01 -14.78 -29.34
C PRO A 52 -4.78 -13.87 -29.22
N ALA A 53 -4.73 -12.80 -30.01
CA ALA A 53 -3.61 -11.87 -30.05
C ALA A 53 -4.07 -10.42 -29.96
N PHE A 54 -3.19 -9.57 -29.44
CA PHE A 54 -3.46 -8.15 -29.21
C PHE A 54 -2.28 -7.32 -29.73
N PRO A 55 -2.53 -6.21 -30.45
CA PRO A 55 -1.47 -5.47 -31.11
C PRO A 55 -0.57 -4.78 -30.08
N HIS A 56 0.72 -5.12 -30.12
CA HIS A 56 1.72 -4.66 -29.14
C HIS A 56 1.81 -3.13 -29.06
N ARG A 57 1.72 -2.42 -30.20
CA ARG A 57 1.77 -0.94 -30.24
C ARG A 57 0.64 -0.30 -29.45
N VAL A 58 -0.58 -0.82 -29.58
CA VAL A 58 -1.74 -0.32 -28.82
C VAL A 58 -1.55 -0.63 -27.33
N ARG A 59 -1.02 -1.81 -26.99
CA ARG A 59 -0.71 -2.17 -25.60
C ARG A 59 0.30 -1.20 -24.99
N CYS A 60 1.39 -0.89 -25.68
CA CYS A 60 2.40 0.06 -25.23
C CYS A 60 1.79 1.44 -24.94
N LEU A 61 0.91 1.95 -25.82
CA LEU A 61 0.23 3.23 -25.59
C LEU A 61 -0.69 3.18 -24.37
N ARG A 62 -1.42 2.06 -24.15
CA ARG A 62 -2.23 1.88 -22.95
C ARG A 62 -1.41 1.80 -21.68
N MET A 63 -0.29 1.06 -21.70
CA MET A 63 0.64 1.00 -20.57
C MET A 63 1.26 2.37 -20.26
N ALA A 64 1.63 3.14 -21.29
CA ALA A 64 2.13 4.51 -21.13
C ALA A 64 1.08 5.42 -20.48
N ALA A 65 -0.18 5.38 -20.95
CA ALA A 65 -1.28 6.11 -20.31
C ALA A 65 -1.52 5.64 -18.86
N GLY A 66 -1.30 4.36 -18.59
CA GLY A 66 -1.31 3.80 -17.25
C GLY A 66 -0.26 4.42 -16.34
N TYR A 67 1.01 4.43 -16.74
CA TYR A 67 2.09 5.08 -15.98
C TYR A 67 1.86 6.58 -15.80
N MET A 68 1.33 7.29 -16.81
CA MET A 68 0.96 8.70 -16.68
C MET A 68 -0.10 8.91 -15.59
N THR A 69 -1.08 8.00 -15.48
CA THR A 69 -2.09 8.04 -14.41
C THR A 69 -1.44 7.85 -13.03
N ILE A 70 -0.42 6.99 -12.92
CA ILE A 70 0.33 6.81 -11.67
C ILE A 70 1.02 8.12 -11.29
N ILE A 71 1.74 8.75 -12.22
CA ILE A 71 2.43 10.03 -11.97
C ILE A 71 1.44 11.09 -11.49
N LEU A 72 0.27 11.20 -12.14
CA LEU A 72 -0.78 12.13 -11.71
C LEU A 72 -1.25 11.84 -10.27
N MET A 73 -1.48 10.58 -9.93
CA MET A 73 -1.86 10.19 -8.57
C MET A 73 -0.74 10.45 -7.55
N LEU A 74 0.53 10.31 -7.93
CA LEU A 74 1.66 10.69 -7.08
C LEU A 74 1.69 12.20 -6.83
N MET A 75 1.42 13.02 -7.85
CA MET A 75 1.28 14.48 -7.66
C MET A 75 0.13 14.82 -6.72
N LEU A 76 -0.98 14.08 -6.79
CA LEU A 76 -2.09 14.24 -5.85
C LEU A 76 -1.68 13.92 -4.40
N VAL A 77 -0.87 12.88 -4.17
CA VAL A 77 -0.31 12.57 -2.85
C VAL A 77 0.52 13.74 -2.32
N PHE A 78 1.37 14.35 -3.15
CA PHE A 78 2.14 15.53 -2.75
C PHE A 78 1.23 16.72 -2.40
N ILE A 79 0.13 16.93 -3.12
CA ILE A 79 -0.85 17.99 -2.80
C ILE A 79 -1.50 17.73 -1.43
N PHE A 80 -1.95 16.50 -1.15
CA PHE A 80 -2.50 16.16 0.15
C PHE A 80 -1.48 16.31 1.28
N MET A 81 -0.23 15.95 1.03
CA MET A 81 0.86 16.15 1.97
C MET A 81 1.06 17.64 2.29
N LEU A 82 1.04 18.52 1.28
CA LEU A 82 1.08 19.98 1.49
C LEU A 82 -0.14 20.46 2.29
N ALA A 83 -1.33 19.92 2.02
CA ALA A 83 -2.53 20.25 2.78
C ALA A 83 -2.42 19.87 4.26
N VAL A 84 -1.83 18.71 4.59
CA VAL A 84 -1.55 18.31 5.98
C VAL A 84 -0.54 19.25 6.64
N ILE A 85 0.50 19.69 5.91
CA ILE A 85 1.46 20.66 6.42
C ILE A 85 0.78 22.00 6.75
N ILE A 86 -0.05 22.51 5.83
CA ILE A 86 -0.81 23.75 6.04
C ILE A 86 -1.76 23.60 7.24
N TYR A 87 -2.45 22.47 7.35
CA TYR A 87 -3.30 22.16 8.51
C TYR A 87 -2.55 22.24 9.84
N ARG A 88 -1.33 21.67 9.92
CA ARG A 88 -0.49 21.73 11.13
C ARG A 88 -0.08 23.17 11.45
N ILE A 89 0.31 23.96 10.44
CA ILE A 89 0.71 25.37 10.63
C ILE A 89 -0.46 26.18 11.21
N ILE A 90 -1.68 25.97 10.69
CA ILE A 90 -2.88 26.65 11.18
C ILE A 90 -3.22 26.23 12.61
N LEU A 91 -3.11 24.95 12.96
CA LEU A 91 -3.36 24.49 14.32
C LEU A 91 -2.41 25.13 15.34
N VAL A 92 -1.12 25.19 15.02
CA VAL A 92 -0.11 25.78 15.90
C VAL A 92 -0.35 27.28 16.07
N SER A 93 -0.70 28.00 15.00
CA SER A 93 -0.98 29.44 15.10
C SER A 93 -2.20 29.70 15.97
N MET A 94 -3.32 28.98 15.75
CA MET A 94 -4.55 29.15 16.52
C MET A 94 -4.36 28.86 18.02
N GLN A 95 -3.68 27.77 18.37
CA GLN A 95 -3.48 27.39 19.77
C GLN A 95 -2.53 28.34 20.51
N SER A 96 -1.57 28.95 19.81
CA SER A 96 -0.67 29.95 20.40
C SER A 96 -1.42 31.23 20.83
N PHE A 97 -2.46 31.62 20.10
CA PHE A 97 -3.24 32.83 20.39
C PHE A 97 -4.29 32.66 21.49
N GLN A 98 -4.85 31.45 21.70
CA GLN A 98 -6.05 31.31 22.52
C GLN A 98 -5.79 31.00 24.02
N SER A 99 -4.68 30.38 24.42
CA SER A 99 -4.35 30.21 25.85
C SER A 99 -2.86 30.04 26.14
N PRO A 100 -2.32 30.67 27.21
CA PRO A 100 -0.91 30.56 27.58
C PRO A 100 -0.53 29.17 28.13
N GLY A 101 -1.48 28.44 28.73
CA GLY A 101 -1.25 27.11 29.32
C GLY A 101 -1.14 25.96 28.31
N LEU A 102 -1.75 26.08 27.12
CA LEU A 102 -1.68 25.05 26.07
C LEU A 102 -0.45 25.20 25.17
N ARG A 103 0.30 26.29 25.25
CA ARG A 103 1.50 26.54 24.41
C ARG A 103 2.54 25.41 24.42
N PRO A 104 2.93 24.81 25.56
CA PRO A 104 3.88 23.69 25.54
C PRO A 104 3.31 22.40 24.95
N ILE A 105 2.00 22.18 25.04
CA ILE A 105 1.33 20.95 24.56
C ILE A 105 0.84 21.10 23.11
N ALA A 106 0.68 22.33 22.62
CA ALA A 106 0.17 22.65 21.30
C ALA A 106 0.98 21.98 20.18
N SER A 107 2.31 22.00 20.28
CA SER A 107 3.20 21.37 19.30
C SER A 107 3.04 19.84 19.26
N LEU A 108 2.84 19.22 20.44
CA LEU A 108 2.60 17.78 20.53
C LEU A 108 1.24 17.41 19.93
N ILE A 109 0.19 18.18 20.24
CA ILE A 109 -1.15 17.94 19.69
C ILE A 109 -1.16 18.11 18.18
N ALA A 110 -0.55 19.18 17.65
CA ALA A 110 -0.47 19.44 16.21
C ALA A 110 0.32 18.34 15.47
N THR A 111 1.39 17.82 16.06
CA THR A 111 2.17 16.73 15.46
C THR A 111 1.41 15.40 15.51
N SER A 112 0.80 15.07 16.64
CA SER A 112 0.00 13.85 16.81
C SER A 112 -1.22 13.82 15.89
N SER A 113 -1.99 14.92 15.87
CA SER A 113 -3.18 15.05 15.01
C SER A 113 -2.81 15.06 13.53
N GLY A 114 -1.75 15.79 13.15
CA GLY A 114 -1.23 15.78 11.77
C GLY A 114 -0.82 14.39 11.31
N ALA A 115 -0.12 13.62 12.17
CA ALA A 115 0.28 12.26 11.85
C ALA A 115 -0.90 11.30 11.67
N PHE A 116 -1.93 11.44 12.50
CA PHE A 116 -3.15 10.64 12.41
C PHE A 116 -3.99 10.97 11.16
N VAL A 117 -4.16 12.26 10.85
CA VAL A 117 -4.81 12.70 9.61
C VAL A 117 -4.05 12.19 8.40
N ASN A 118 -2.73 12.27 8.41
CA ASN A 118 -1.88 11.72 7.34
C ASN A 118 -2.09 10.21 7.17
N LEU A 119 -2.14 9.44 8.27
CA LEU A 119 -2.42 8.00 8.21
C LEU A 119 -3.77 7.70 7.55
N ILE A 120 -4.84 8.42 7.93
CA ILE A 120 -6.17 8.25 7.32
C ILE A 120 -6.13 8.56 5.81
N LEU A 121 -5.44 9.63 5.42
CA LEU A 121 -5.28 10.00 4.02
C LEU A 121 -4.52 8.92 3.24
N ILE A 122 -3.39 8.45 3.76
CA ILE A 122 -2.60 7.37 3.16
C ILE A 122 -3.46 6.12 2.95
N MET A 123 -4.23 5.70 3.96
CA MET A 123 -5.08 4.52 3.89
C MET A 123 -6.24 4.67 2.88
N SER A 124 -6.88 5.83 2.86
CA SER A 124 -8.01 6.09 1.96
C SER A 124 -7.56 6.17 0.50
N VAL A 125 -6.50 6.93 0.22
CA VAL A 125 -5.92 7.08 -1.11
C VAL A 125 -5.35 5.75 -1.61
N GLY A 126 -4.69 4.97 -0.75
CA GLY A 126 -4.18 3.65 -1.07
C GLY A 126 -5.26 2.71 -1.62
N ARG A 127 -6.43 2.65 -0.97
CA ARG A 127 -7.55 1.81 -1.44
C ARG A 127 -8.15 2.29 -2.75
N VAL A 128 -8.29 3.60 -2.93
CA VAL A 128 -8.79 4.17 -4.19
C VAL A 128 -7.84 3.82 -5.33
N TYR A 129 -6.55 3.95 -5.09
CA TYR A 129 -5.53 3.63 -6.09
C TYR A 129 -5.49 2.15 -6.43
N GLU A 130 -5.54 1.24 -5.45
CA GLU A 130 -5.56 -0.20 -5.70
C GLU A 130 -6.71 -0.61 -6.65
N LYS A 131 -7.91 -0.09 -6.39
CA LYS A 131 -9.07 -0.32 -7.27
C LYS A 131 -8.87 0.28 -8.66
N LEU A 132 -8.25 1.46 -8.75
CA LEU A 132 -7.91 2.10 -10.02
C LEU A 132 -6.83 1.31 -10.78
N ALA A 133 -5.79 0.83 -10.09
CA ALA A 133 -4.69 0.07 -10.65
C ALA A 133 -5.17 -1.27 -11.21
N TYR A 134 -6.10 -1.94 -10.51
CA TYR A 134 -6.76 -3.13 -11.03
C TYR A 134 -7.51 -2.83 -12.34
N ARG A 135 -8.34 -1.78 -12.37
CA ARG A 135 -9.09 -1.37 -13.56
C ARG A 135 -8.19 -0.96 -14.73
N LEU A 136 -7.13 -0.25 -14.43
CA LEU A 136 -6.15 0.19 -15.42
C LEU A 136 -5.38 -1.00 -16.02
N THR A 137 -4.98 -1.95 -15.18
CA THR A 137 -4.27 -3.15 -15.61
C THR A 137 -5.21 -4.10 -16.37
N GLU A 138 -6.51 -4.12 -16.05
CA GLU A 138 -7.52 -4.82 -16.85
C GLU A 138 -7.64 -4.20 -18.26
N TRP A 139 -7.57 -2.87 -18.36
CA TRP A 139 -7.63 -2.14 -19.63
C TRP A 139 -6.39 -2.35 -20.52
N GLU A 140 -5.23 -2.61 -19.93
CA GLU A 140 -3.97 -2.90 -20.64
C GLU A 140 -3.96 -4.25 -21.36
N MET A 141 -4.87 -5.18 -21.03
CA MET A 141 -5.06 -6.44 -21.76
C MET A 141 -3.80 -7.32 -21.80
N HIS A 142 -3.35 -7.76 -20.63
CA HIS A 142 -2.30 -8.78 -20.46
C HIS A 142 -2.80 -10.19 -20.80
N ARG A 143 -1.93 -11.05 -21.35
CA ARG A 143 -2.32 -12.36 -21.90
C ARG A 143 -2.49 -13.40 -20.80
N THR A 144 -1.50 -13.54 -19.93
CA THR A 144 -1.47 -14.53 -18.85
C THR A 144 -1.79 -13.91 -17.50
N GLN A 145 -2.15 -14.76 -16.52
CA GLN A 145 -2.48 -14.29 -15.17
C GLN A 145 -1.22 -13.78 -14.46
N SER A 146 -0.09 -14.47 -14.62
CA SER A 146 1.19 -14.02 -14.07
C SER A 146 1.65 -12.67 -14.62
N GLU A 147 1.51 -12.41 -15.93
CA GLU A 147 1.84 -11.09 -16.50
C GLU A 147 0.95 -9.98 -15.91
N PHE A 148 -0.35 -10.26 -15.78
CA PHE A 148 -1.30 -9.32 -15.19
C PHE A 148 -0.95 -9.01 -13.73
N ASP A 149 -0.72 -10.05 -12.93
CA ASP A 149 -0.42 -9.90 -11.51
C ASP A 149 0.94 -9.22 -11.29
N ASN A 150 1.96 -9.53 -12.09
CA ASN A 150 3.26 -8.84 -12.04
C ASN A 150 3.16 -7.34 -12.36
N GLN A 151 2.38 -6.98 -13.37
CA GLN A 151 2.19 -5.57 -13.75
C GLN A 151 1.32 -4.82 -12.74
N LEU A 152 0.28 -5.45 -12.22
CA LEU A 152 -0.52 -4.90 -11.12
C LEU A 152 0.35 -4.68 -9.88
N ALA A 153 1.14 -5.69 -9.52
CA ALA A 153 2.04 -5.69 -8.38
C ALA A 153 3.03 -4.54 -8.44
N PHE A 154 3.70 -4.37 -9.58
CA PHE A 154 4.67 -3.30 -9.77
C PHE A 154 4.04 -1.91 -9.60
N LYS A 155 2.86 -1.67 -10.17
CA LYS A 155 2.18 -0.36 -10.09
C LYS A 155 1.70 -0.06 -8.67
N VAL A 156 1.05 -1.02 -8.03
CA VAL A 156 0.57 -0.89 -6.65
C VAL A 156 1.75 -0.69 -5.70
N PHE A 157 2.83 -1.45 -5.86
CA PHE A 157 4.05 -1.26 -5.08
C PHE A 157 4.64 0.15 -5.25
N LEU A 158 4.84 0.61 -6.48
CA LEU A 158 5.43 1.93 -6.76
C LEU A 158 4.59 3.05 -6.12
N PHE A 159 3.27 2.97 -6.25
CA PHE A 159 2.38 3.96 -5.66
C PHE A 159 2.41 3.91 -4.13
N GLN A 160 2.26 2.72 -3.54
CA GLN A 160 2.24 2.56 -2.09
C GLN A 160 3.57 2.96 -1.46
N PHE A 161 4.70 2.65 -2.09
CA PHE A 161 6.02 3.11 -1.66
C PHE A 161 6.05 4.64 -1.55
N CYS A 162 5.68 5.36 -2.61
CA CYS A 162 5.65 6.82 -2.56
C CYS A 162 4.61 7.34 -1.56
N ASN A 163 3.42 6.74 -1.47
CA ASN A 163 2.36 7.15 -0.57
C ASN A 163 2.76 7.03 0.90
N PHE A 164 3.35 5.90 1.31
CA PHE A 164 3.77 5.68 2.70
C PHE A 164 5.05 6.46 3.06
N TYR A 165 6.02 6.53 2.16
CA TYR A 165 7.33 7.10 2.48
C TYR A 165 7.47 8.59 2.20
N SER A 166 6.66 9.19 1.31
CA SER A 166 6.81 10.61 0.93
C SER A 166 6.77 11.57 2.13
N SER A 167 5.79 11.43 3.02
CA SER A 167 5.67 12.28 4.21
C SER A 167 6.86 12.10 5.17
N ILE A 168 7.38 10.88 5.28
CA ILE A 168 8.51 10.55 6.16
C ILE A 168 9.81 11.11 5.57
N PHE A 169 10.03 10.96 4.26
CA PHE A 169 11.14 11.58 3.54
C PHE A 169 11.14 13.10 3.67
N TYR A 170 9.96 13.73 3.60
CA TYR A 170 9.85 15.16 3.81
C TYR A 170 10.30 15.59 5.21
N ILE A 171 9.79 14.93 6.26
CA ILE A 171 10.15 15.26 7.64
C ILE A 171 11.65 15.02 7.88
N ALA A 172 12.22 13.95 7.31
CA ALA A 172 13.62 13.60 7.51
C ALA A 172 14.61 14.55 6.80
N PHE A 173 14.31 14.96 5.55
CA PHE A 173 15.29 15.65 4.70
C PHE A 173 14.99 17.12 4.39
N PHE A 174 13.70 17.49 4.31
CA PHE A 174 13.28 18.81 3.84
C PHE A 174 12.79 19.73 4.97
N LYS A 175 12.19 19.15 6.00
CA LYS A 175 11.65 19.93 7.13
C LYS A 175 12.76 20.64 7.91
N GLY A 176 12.54 21.91 8.25
CA GLY A 176 13.47 22.73 9.04
C GLY A 176 14.71 23.23 8.30
N ARG A 177 14.99 22.74 7.08
CA ARG A 177 16.20 23.11 6.33
C ARG A 177 16.09 24.46 5.60
N PHE A 178 14.87 24.90 5.27
CA PHE A 178 14.61 26.10 4.46
C PHE A 178 13.93 27.24 5.22
N VAL A 179 14.11 27.35 6.54
CA VAL A 179 13.44 28.35 7.38
C VAL A 179 14.04 29.75 7.23
N GLY A 180 15.33 29.86 6.89
CA GLY A 180 16.05 31.13 6.81
C GLY A 180 16.65 31.57 8.15
N THR A 181 16.99 32.85 8.28
CA THR A 181 17.55 33.45 9.51
C THR A 181 16.52 34.33 10.21
N PRO A 182 16.59 34.51 11.55
CA PRO A 182 15.71 35.43 12.26
C PRO A 182 15.74 36.83 11.62
N GLY A 183 14.58 37.30 11.14
CA GLY A 183 14.42 38.59 10.43
C GLY A 183 14.26 38.47 8.91
N ASN A 184 14.71 37.38 8.29
CA ASN A 184 14.46 37.05 6.88
C ASN A 184 14.03 35.59 6.74
N TYR A 185 12.77 35.34 7.06
CA TYR A 185 12.18 34.00 7.00
C TYR A 185 11.88 33.62 5.56
N GLY A 186 12.23 32.38 5.19
CA GLY A 186 11.77 31.77 3.96
C GLY A 186 10.24 31.69 3.97
N THR A 187 9.61 32.35 3.01
CA THR A 187 8.16 32.26 2.79
C THR A 187 7.90 31.36 1.60
N PHE A 188 7.06 30.36 1.78
CA PHE A 188 6.58 29.51 0.70
C PHE A 188 5.10 29.83 0.50
N LEU A 189 4.73 30.30 -0.70
CA LEU A 189 3.38 30.76 -1.03
C LEU A 189 2.83 31.85 -0.06
N GLY A 190 3.72 32.71 0.46
CA GLY A 190 3.35 33.76 1.42
C GLY A 190 3.13 33.28 2.87
N LEU A 191 3.26 31.97 3.13
CA LEU A 191 3.20 31.39 4.46
C LEU A 191 4.62 31.15 5.00
N ARG A 192 4.80 31.30 6.32
CA ARG A 192 6.06 31.02 7.00
C ARG A 192 6.36 29.52 6.93
N ASN A 193 7.58 29.16 6.52
CA ASN A 193 8.01 27.76 6.45
C ASN A 193 7.93 27.07 7.83
N GLU A 194 7.64 25.76 7.81
CA GLU A 194 7.45 24.97 9.02
C GLU A 194 8.79 24.81 9.78
N GLU A 195 8.81 25.27 11.02
CA GLU A 195 9.93 25.09 11.95
C GLU A 195 9.87 23.68 12.58
N CYS A 196 11.02 23.13 12.96
CA CYS A 196 11.03 21.95 13.83
C CYS A 196 10.50 22.35 15.22
N SER A 197 9.81 21.45 15.90
CA SER A 197 9.49 21.61 17.32
C SER A 197 10.75 21.74 18.17
N ASN A 198 10.59 22.24 19.40
CA ASN A 198 11.68 22.35 20.38
C ASN A 198 12.36 21.01 20.72
N TYR A 199 11.67 19.89 20.47
CA TYR A 199 12.17 18.52 20.67
C TYR A 199 12.94 17.96 19.47
N GLY A 200 13.02 18.73 18.38
CA GLY A 200 13.71 18.38 17.15
C GLY A 200 12.86 17.56 16.16
N CYS A 201 13.21 17.65 14.88
CA CYS A 201 12.50 16.95 13.80
C CYS A 201 12.63 15.41 13.87
N LEU A 202 13.67 14.88 14.53
CA LEU A 202 13.85 13.42 14.70
C LEU A 202 12.75 12.81 15.59
N MET A 203 12.32 13.53 16.63
CA MET A 203 11.23 13.07 17.49
C MET A 203 9.90 13.05 16.72
N GLU A 204 9.64 14.08 15.92
CA GLU A 204 8.46 14.11 15.03
C GLU A 204 8.47 12.99 14.01
N LEU A 205 9.65 12.70 13.42
CA LEU A 205 9.84 11.58 12.50
C LEU A 205 9.54 10.25 13.19
N THR A 206 10.06 10.06 14.40
CA THR A 206 9.84 8.86 15.21
C THR A 206 8.37 8.67 15.53
N GLN A 207 7.69 9.75 15.93
CA GLN A 207 6.27 9.74 16.21
C GLN A 207 5.43 9.40 14.96
N GLN A 208 5.77 9.99 13.81
CA GLN A 208 5.11 9.71 12.53
C GLN A 208 5.29 8.24 12.14
N LEU A 209 6.50 7.69 12.27
CA LEU A 209 6.79 6.28 11.99
C LEU A 209 6.01 5.35 12.92
N ALA A 210 5.99 5.63 14.22
CA ALA A 210 5.25 4.84 15.19
C ALA A 210 3.74 4.84 14.89
N ILE A 211 3.16 6.01 14.60
CA ILE A 211 1.73 6.13 14.26
C ILE A 211 1.41 5.40 12.96
N ILE A 212 2.24 5.53 11.91
CA ILE A 212 2.00 4.84 10.65
C ILE A 212 2.11 3.32 10.82
N MET A 213 3.18 2.83 11.45
CA MET A 213 3.45 1.39 11.57
C MET A 213 2.44 0.70 12.49
N ILE A 214 2.20 1.25 13.69
CA ILE A 214 1.22 0.68 14.63
C ILE A 214 -0.20 0.89 14.10
N GLY A 215 -0.50 2.10 13.60
CA GLY A 215 -1.83 2.45 13.14
C GLY A 215 -2.28 1.68 11.91
N LYS A 216 -1.41 1.53 10.89
CA LYS A 216 -1.69 0.68 9.72
C LYS A 216 -2.00 -0.75 10.18
N GLN A 217 -1.19 -1.30 11.08
CA GLN A 217 -1.39 -2.67 11.53
C GLN A 217 -2.70 -2.89 12.25
N VAL A 218 -3.04 -1.99 13.18
CA VAL A 218 -4.31 -2.05 13.89
C VAL A 218 -5.49 -1.98 12.92
N ILE A 219 -5.41 -1.13 11.90
CA ILE A 219 -6.46 -0.99 10.88
C ILE A 219 -6.54 -2.24 10.00
N ASN A 220 -5.41 -2.82 9.60
CA ASN A 220 -5.36 -4.00 8.73
C ASN A 220 -5.83 -5.25 9.47
N ASN A 221 -5.32 -5.53 10.68
CA ASN A 221 -5.79 -6.62 11.52
C ASN A 221 -7.30 -6.50 11.82
N ALA A 222 -7.78 -5.29 12.09
CA ALA A 222 -9.21 -5.04 12.27
C ALA A 222 -10.00 -5.34 11.00
N ARG A 223 -9.50 -4.94 9.81
CA ARG A 223 -10.14 -5.23 8.53
C ARG A 223 -10.19 -6.75 8.28
N GLU A 224 -9.09 -7.45 8.47
CA GLU A 224 -8.98 -8.90 8.24
C GLU A 224 -9.88 -9.71 9.18
N MET A 225 -10.08 -9.26 10.42
CA MET A 225 -11.01 -9.93 11.33
C MET A 225 -12.48 -9.57 11.03
N ILE A 226 -12.77 -8.30 10.78
CA ILE A 226 -14.15 -7.78 10.71
C ILE A 226 -14.76 -8.02 9.33
N TRP A 227 -14.03 -7.76 8.25
CA TRP A 227 -14.53 -7.83 6.88
C TRP A 227 -15.06 -9.22 6.48
N PRO A 228 -14.33 -10.34 6.69
CA PRO A 228 -14.84 -11.65 6.33
C PRO A 228 -16.01 -12.08 7.22
N ARG A 229 -16.09 -11.62 8.48
CA ARG A 229 -17.28 -11.87 9.32
C ARG A 229 -18.52 -11.16 8.77
N ILE A 230 -18.38 -9.91 8.33
CA ILE A 230 -19.46 -9.15 7.70
C ILE A 230 -19.86 -9.81 6.38
N GLN A 231 -18.91 -10.14 5.50
CA GLN A 231 -19.18 -10.83 4.24
C GLN A 231 -19.86 -12.18 4.47
N SER A 232 -19.38 -12.99 5.41
CA SER A 232 -19.98 -14.29 5.75
C SER A 232 -21.40 -14.14 6.32
N TRP A 233 -21.65 -13.08 7.10
CA TRP A 233 -22.98 -12.78 7.60
C TRP A 233 -23.94 -12.34 6.48
N MET A 234 -23.49 -11.47 5.57
CA MET A 234 -24.27 -11.05 4.40
C MET A 234 -24.54 -12.22 3.45
N HIS A 235 -23.54 -13.07 3.19
CA HIS A 235 -23.66 -14.23 2.32
C HIS A 235 -24.67 -15.25 2.87
N ARG A 236 -24.65 -15.50 4.19
CA ARG A 236 -25.65 -16.33 4.87
C ARG A 236 -27.08 -15.78 4.74
N LYS A 237 -27.25 -14.46 4.87
CA LYS A 237 -28.56 -13.83 4.67
C LYS A 237 -29.05 -13.92 3.23
N ARG A 238 -28.18 -13.75 2.24
CA ARG A 238 -28.55 -13.77 0.81
C ARG A 238 -28.90 -15.17 0.30
N THR A 239 -28.17 -16.18 0.75
CA THR A 239 -28.37 -17.55 0.24
C THR A 239 -29.61 -18.23 0.82
N MET A 240 -30.26 -17.65 1.85
CA MET A 240 -31.46 -18.19 2.52
C MET A 240 -31.35 -19.68 2.89
N ILE A 241 -30.13 -20.21 3.04
CA ILE A 241 -29.90 -21.60 3.43
C ILE A 241 -30.08 -21.69 4.94
N ASP A 242 -31.30 -21.49 5.43
CA ASP A 242 -31.69 -21.76 6.82
C ASP A 242 -32.65 -22.94 6.85
N HIS A 243 -32.12 -24.14 6.59
CA HIS A 243 -32.78 -25.38 6.94
C HIS A 243 -32.25 -25.83 8.30
N ARG A 244 -32.86 -25.32 9.38
CA ARG A 244 -32.48 -25.58 10.78
C ARG A 244 -32.36 -27.07 11.17
N ASN A 245 -32.86 -27.99 10.35
CA ASN A 245 -32.88 -29.44 10.60
C ASN A 245 -32.14 -30.31 9.57
N ARG A 246 -31.43 -29.75 8.57
CA ARG A 246 -30.73 -30.56 7.55
C ARG A 246 -29.23 -30.62 7.84
N ARG A 247 -28.64 -31.83 7.88
CA ARG A 247 -27.19 -32.01 7.91
C ARG A 247 -26.62 -31.57 6.56
N TYR A 248 -25.77 -30.54 6.57
CA TYR A 248 -25.09 -30.06 5.37
C TYR A 248 -24.03 -31.08 4.90
N THR A 249 -24.05 -31.35 3.60
CA THR A 249 -22.96 -32.04 2.89
C THR A 249 -21.67 -31.19 2.97
N SER A 250 -20.51 -31.80 2.75
CA SER A 250 -19.23 -31.09 2.89
C SER A 250 -19.10 -29.92 1.92
N TRP A 251 -19.51 -30.07 0.66
CA TRP A 251 -19.45 -29.00 -0.34
C TRP A 251 -20.41 -27.84 -0.04
N GLU A 252 -21.56 -28.10 0.60
CA GLU A 252 -22.49 -27.04 1.03
C GLU A 252 -21.90 -26.18 2.16
N ARG A 253 -21.00 -26.74 2.97
CA ARG A 253 -20.26 -25.97 3.98
C ARG A 253 -19.20 -25.11 3.31
N ASP A 254 -18.46 -25.67 2.36
CA ASP A 254 -17.39 -24.93 1.66
C ASP A 254 -17.98 -23.82 0.78
N TYR A 255 -19.12 -24.04 0.14
CA TYR A 255 -19.83 -23.02 -0.62
C TYR A 255 -20.27 -21.82 0.23
N ARG A 256 -20.41 -21.97 1.55
CA ARG A 256 -20.73 -20.85 2.46
C ARG A 256 -19.52 -19.98 2.79
N LEU A 257 -18.31 -20.47 2.55
CA LEU A 257 -17.07 -19.74 2.80
C LEU A 257 -16.86 -18.66 1.72
N ILE A 258 -16.00 -17.70 2.04
CA ILE A 258 -15.66 -16.59 1.13
C ILE A 258 -14.58 -17.11 0.17
N PRO A 259 -14.64 -16.76 -1.13
CA PRO A 259 -13.58 -17.11 -2.07
C PRO A 259 -12.25 -16.48 -1.67
N TYR A 260 -11.17 -17.20 -1.90
CA TYR A 260 -9.82 -16.73 -1.63
C TYR A 260 -9.42 -15.67 -2.68
N GLU A 261 -9.04 -14.47 -2.24
CA GLU A 261 -8.73 -13.31 -3.11
C GLU A 261 -7.23 -13.20 -3.50
N GLY A 262 -6.37 -14.14 -3.05
CA GLY A 262 -4.95 -14.21 -3.41
C GLY A 262 -3.99 -13.69 -2.34
N LEU A 263 -2.69 -13.91 -2.53
CA LEU A 263 -1.60 -13.57 -1.58
C LEU A 263 -1.00 -12.17 -1.79
N PHE A 264 -1.38 -11.47 -2.85
CA PHE A 264 -0.63 -10.29 -3.29
C PHE A 264 -0.68 -9.14 -2.26
N GLU A 265 -1.87 -8.84 -1.71
CA GLU A 265 -2.02 -7.80 -0.69
C GLU A 265 -1.20 -8.13 0.57
N GLU A 266 -1.16 -9.40 0.98
CA GLU A 266 -0.40 -9.90 2.13
C GLU A 266 1.13 -9.72 1.92
N TYR A 267 1.65 -10.10 0.75
CA TYR A 267 3.07 -9.88 0.44
C TYR A 267 3.44 -8.41 0.37
N LEU A 268 2.55 -7.57 -0.19
CA LEU A 268 2.78 -6.14 -0.29
C LEU A 268 2.89 -5.49 1.10
N GLU A 269 2.04 -5.91 2.04
CA GLU A 269 2.09 -5.50 3.44
C GLU A 269 3.45 -5.83 4.07
N MET A 270 3.93 -7.06 3.91
CA MET A 270 5.20 -7.51 4.46
C MET A 270 6.42 -6.80 3.83
N ILE A 271 6.39 -6.54 2.52
CA ILE A 271 7.46 -5.81 1.82
C ILE A 271 7.52 -4.35 2.29
N LEU A 272 6.37 -3.70 2.45
CA LEU A 272 6.32 -2.33 2.98
C LEU A 272 6.82 -2.29 4.42
N GLN A 273 6.46 -3.27 5.27
CA GLN A 273 6.98 -3.38 6.63
C GLN A 273 8.51 -3.56 6.66
N PHE A 274 9.06 -4.40 5.79
CA PHE A 274 10.51 -4.57 5.64
C PHE A 274 11.20 -3.26 5.23
N GLY A 275 10.58 -2.45 4.37
CA GLY A 275 11.10 -1.13 4.00
C GLY A 275 11.17 -0.16 5.19
N PHE A 276 10.14 -0.11 6.06
CA PHE A 276 10.17 0.71 7.27
C PHE A 276 11.33 0.33 8.20
N ILE A 277 11.56 -0.97 8.38
CA ILE A 277 12.65 -1.50 9.22
C ILE A 277 14.02 -1.19 8.61
N THR A 278 14.17 -1.25 7.30
CA THR A 278 15.50 -1.12 6.68
C THR A 278 15.90 0.33 6.41
N ILE A 279 14.96 1.19 6.02
CA ILE A 279 15.24 2.57 5.61
C ILE A 279 15.28 3.51 6.82
N PHE A 280 14.45 3.28 7.85
CA PHE A 280 14.23 4.25 8.92
C PHE A 280 14.60 3.76 10.34
N VAL A 281 15.27 2.62 10.49
CA VAL A 281 15.69 2.10 11.81
C VAL A 281 16.63 3.05 12.57
N ALA A 282 17.43 3.84 11.85
CA ALA A 282 18.30 4.83 12.48
C ALA A 282 17.51 5.93 13.21
N ALA A 283 16.28 6.24 12.74
CA ALA A 283 15.38 7.17 13.41
C ALA A 283 14.58 6.49 14.53
N PHE A 284 14.13 5.25 14.31
CA PHE A 284 13.33 4.50 15.28
C PHE A 284 13.88 3.08 15.51
N PRO A 285 14.78 2.89 16.49
CA PRO A 285 15.44 1.60 16.73
C PRO A 285 14.49 0.52 17.27
N LEU A 286 13.32 0.88 17.79
CA LEU A 286 12.30 -0.07 18.25
C LEU A 286 11.42 -0.62 17.10
N ALA A 287 11.57 -0.13 15.86
CA ALA A 287 10.80 -0.60 14.71
C ALA A 287 10.82 -2.13 14.52
N PRO A 288 11.97 -2.82 14.61
CA PRO A 288 12.03 -4.28 14.44
C PRO A 288 11.24 -5.04 15.49
N LEU A 289 11.13 -4.52 16.72
CA LEU A 289 10.38 -5.17 17.80
C LEU A 289 8.88 -5.15 17.51
N PHE A 290 8.34 -4.00 17.10
CA PHE A 290 6.92 -3.89 16.72
C PHE A 290 6.60 -4.73 15.49
N ALA A 291 7.50 -4.77 14.52
CA ALA A 291 7.38 -5.64 13.36
C ALA A 291 7.35 -7.13 13.75
N LEU A 292 8.20 -7.55 14.69
CA LEU A 292 8.21 -8.93 15.19
C LEU A 292 6.91 -9.28 15.91
N LEU A 293 6.43 -8.39 16.79
CA LEU A 293 5.14 -8.57 17.47
C LEU A 293 4.00 -8.65 16.47
N ASN A 294 4.01 -7.81 15.44
CA ASN A 294 3.00 -7.88 14.41
C ASN A 294 3.03 -9.22 13.67
N ASN A 295 4.19 -9.61 13.14
CA ASN A 295 4.32 -10.87 12.41
C ASN A 295 3.90 -12.08 13.26
N TRP A 296 4.06 -12.02 14.58
CA TRP A 296 3.57 -13.05 15.50
C TRP A 296 2.05 -13.10 15.62
N PHE A 297 1.37 -11.95 15.51
CA PHE A 297 -0.10 -11.89 15.49
C PHE A 297 -0.69 -12.20 14.11
N GLU A 298 0.07 -11.97 13.05
CA GLU A 298 -0.35 -12.15 11.65
C GLU A 298 -0.30 -13.62 11.20
N ILE A 299 0.66 -14.39 11.73
CA ILE A 299 0.79 -15.85 11.49
C ILE A 299 -0.20 -16.63 12.36
#